data_AF-A0A2E7L1N3-F1
#
_entry.id   AF-A0A2E7L1N3-F1
#
_cell.length_a   1.000
_cell.length_b   1.000
_cell.length_c   1.000
_cell.angle_alpha   90.00
_cell.angle_beta   90.00
_cell.angle_gamma   90.00
#
_symmetry.space_group_name_H-M   'P 1'
#
loop_
_entity.id
_entity.type
_entity.pdbx_description
1 polymer ?
#
loop_
_entity_poly.entity_id
_entity_poly.type
_entity_poly.pdbx_seq_one_letter_code
_entity_poly.pdbx_strand_id
1 'polypeptide(L)'
;MFNNIPKCQGQAGLPSVLAFSGRGASAGRDPPDWPAQSATAARHMRSHDFKTLCKQPSQTALACSALKKAKPVISNVPAQDKPVSDERSNPLRQAVTIAICSRNRAAALQATLASLQHVAIPTDYDVELVLVDNGSTDGTHEIMQRFRFPGATVKVVREDRTGLSHARNRAVLESAGKVLLFSDDDIRFPIDWIKQMASPIFSDNADAVAGGVKLAQSLERPWATELHRSWLASTESIDRSSPERLVGANMAIRRRILEKLGGFDVMLGAGALGFAEETLLAQQIIALGGTIAPAWAVCVEHHPDLSRLQRDSYLEAAVKMGQSEGYIDHHWYHLPCSWLRGYLKLSAIYFKLWRFQLKNRQACRHQEGSPAKELILRRDLASWRFRMSERGSPLRYAKSGETTPMGHVP
;
A
#
# COMPACT_ATOMS: atom_id res chain seq x y z
N MET A 1 -43.19 -58.41 27.46
CA MET A 1 -42.64 -59.35 26.45
C MET A 1 -41.75 -58.49 25.55
N PHE A 2 -40.42 -58.64 25.52
CA PHE A 2 -39.67 -59.77 24.95
C PHE A 2 -40.12 -60.09 23.51
N ASN A 3 -39.27 -60.20 22.50
CA ASN A 3 -37.81 -60.04 22.42
C ASN A 3 -37.43 -59.96 20.91
N ASN A 4 -36.29 -59.38 20.54
CA ASN A 4 -35.25 -60.12 19.77
C ASN A 4 -34.08 -59.24 19.34
N ILE A 5 -32.94 -59.53 19.98
CA ILE A 5 -31.57 -59.32 19.49
C ILE A 5 -30.98 -60.73 19.33
N PRO A 6 -30.16 -61.00 18.30
CA PRO A 6 -28.81 -61.53 18.54
C PRO A 6 -27.77 -60.52 18.00
N LYS A 7 -26.84 -59.99 18.80
CA LYS A 7 -25.66 -60.60 19.45
C LYS A 7 -24.60 -61.00 18.39
N CYS A 8 -23.47 -60.28 18.32
CA CYS A 8 -22.20 -60.48 19.09
C CYS A 8 -21.42 -61.72 18.59
N GLN A 9 -20.08 -61.85 18.62
CA GLN A 9 -18.94 -61.21 19.33
C GLN A 9 -17.75 -61.09 18.33
N GLY A 10 -16.54 -60.59 18.59
CA GLY A 10 -15.81 -60.01 19.76
C GLY A 10 -14.44 -59.50 19.25
N GLN A 11 -13.81 -58.46 19.84
CA GLN A 11 -12.82 -58.53 20.95
C GLN A 11 -11.56 -59.38 20.63
N ALA A 12 -10.31 -59.01 20.95
CA ALA A 12 -9.71 -57.88 21.70
C ALA A 12 -8.30 -57.57 21.10
N GLY A 13 -7.45 -56.61 21.56
CA GLY A 13 -7.49 -55.80 22.78
C GLY A 13 -6.30 -54.81 22.90
N LEU A 14 -6.39 -53.96 23.91
CA LEU A 14 -5.31 -53.18 24.55
C LEU A 14 -4.66 -54.03 25.69
N PRO A 15 -3.58 -53.61 26.41
CA PRO A 15 -2.95 -52.28 26.57
C PRO A 15 -1.41 -52.32 26.29
N SER A 16 -0.46 -51.53 26.84
CA SER A 16 -0.44 -50.49 27.90
C SER A 16 0.77 -49.54 27.80
N VAL A 17 0.56 -48.28 28.21
CA VAL A 17 1.43 -47.40 29.04
C VAL A 17 2.95 -47.42 28.83
N LEU A 18 3.51 -46.23 28.52
CA LEU A 18 4.70 -45.73 29.21
C LEU A 18 4.62 -44.20 29.36
N ALA A 19 4.51 -43.74 30.61
CA ALA A 19 4.65 -42.33 30.94
C ALA A 19 6.11 -42.02 31.26
N PHE A 20 6.62 -40.87 30.81
CA PHE A 20 7.83 -40.29 31.37
C PHE A 20 7.56 -38.83 31.77
N SER A 21 7.80 -38.54 33.04
CA SER A 21 7.80 -37.19 33.59
C SER A 21 9.18 -36.57 33.38
N GLY A 22 9.21 -35.26 33.08
CA GLY A 22 10.46 -34.52 32.88
C GLY A 22 10.19 -33.02 32.95
N ARG A 23 10.72 -32.35 33.97
CA ARG A 23 10.59 -30.90 34.18
C ARG A 23 11.59 -30.15 33.29
N GLY A 24 11.24 -28.94 32.83
CA GLY A 24 12.18 -28.07 32.12
C GLY A 24 11.55 -26.76 31.67
N ALA A 25 11.58 -25.74 32.52
CA ALA A 25 11.27 -24.36 32.13
C ALA A 25 12.54 -23.65 31.60
N SER A 26 12.35 -22.55 30.87
CA SER A 26 13.38 -21.72 30.20
C SER A 26 14.11 -22.42 29.03
N ALA A 27 14.46 -21.75 27.93
CA ALA A 27 14.78 -20.33 27.76
C ALA A 27 14.21 -19.77 26.43
N GLY A 28 14.11 -18.44 26.36
CA GLY A 28 13.86 -17.75 25.11
C GLY A 28 14.99 -18.02 24.12
N ARG A 29 14.65 -18.22 22.84
CA ARG A 29 15.63 -17.98 21.78
C ARG A 29 15.60 -16.49 21.51
N ASP A 30 16.65 -15.80 21.92
CA ASP A 30 16.86 -14.40 21.58
C ASP A 30 16.76 -14.23 20.05
N PRO A 31 16.14 -13.13 19.58
CA PRO A 31 16.14 -12.84 18.15
C PRO A 31 17.59 -12.73 17.66
N PRO A 32 17.91 -13.20 16.44
CA PRO A 32 19.28 -13.17 15.96
C PRO A 32 19.76 -11.72 15.85
N ASP A 33 20.72 -11.36 16.70
CA ASP A 33 21.50 -10.13 16.56
C ASP A 33 22.08 -10.07 15.16
N TRP A 34 21.52 -9.19 14.33
CA TRP A 34 22.09 -8.89 13.05
C TRP A 34 23.43 -8.21 13.33
N PRO A 35 24.58 -8.77 12.92
CA PRO A 35 25.85 -8.33 13.44
C PRO A 35 26.08 -6.85 13.15
N ALA A 36 26.15 -6.05 14.23
CA ALA A 36 26.70 -4.70 14.24
C ALA A 36 28.23 -4.74 14.07
N GLN A 37 28.69 -5.44 13.02
CA GLN A 37 30.09 -5.67 12.74
C GLN A 37 30.75 -4.34 12.39
N SER A 38 31.79 -4.00 13.17
CA SER A 38 32.72 -2.87 13.00
C SER A 38 32.38 -1.50 13.60
N ALA A 39 31.93 -1.46 14.87
CA ALA A 39 32.01 -0.24 15.70
C ALA A 39 33.45 0.34 15.83
N THR A 40 34.49 -0.44 15.52
CA THR A 40 35.92 -0.05 15.60
C THR A 40 36.64 0.17 14.26
N ALA A 41 35.97 0.00 13.10
CA ALA A 41 36.53 0.43 11.80
C ALA A 41 36.06 1.83 11.39
N ALA A 42 35.10 2.41 12.12
CA ALA A 42 34.48 3.70 11.85
C ALA A 42 35.36 4.93 12.22
N ARG A 43 36.68 4.85 12.04
CA ARG A 43 37.58 6.01 12.27
C ARG A 43 38.14 6.67 11.00
N HIS A 44 38.07 6.02 9.84
CA HIS A 44 38.64 6.54 8.57
C HIS A 44 37.77 6.27 7.32
N MET A 45 36.45 6.44 7.42
CA MET A 45 35.59 6.56 6.22
C MET A 45 34.67 7.78 6.38
N ARG A 46 34.78 8.73 5.44
CA ARG A 46 34.17 10.07 5.57
C ARG A 46 32.64 9.97 5.50
N SER A 47 31.96 10.84 6.22
CA SER A 47 30.49 10.89 6.42
C SER A 47 29.66 11.27 5.18
N HIS A 48 30.18 11.04 3.97
CA HIS A 48 29.51 11.34 2.70
C HIS A 48 28.91 10.09 2.02
N ASP A 49 29.56 8.92 2.07
CA ASP A 49 29.15 7.78 1.22
C ASP A 49 27.83 7.10 1.61
N PHE A 50 27.46 7.10 2.88
CA PHE A 50 26.20 6.46 3.32
C PHE A 50 24.96 7.26 2.90
N LYS A 51 25.06 8.59 2.83
CA LYS A 51 23.99 9.46 2.32
C LYS A 51 23.74 9.25 0.82
N THR A 52 24.72 8.77 0.06
CA THR A 52 24.64 8.61 -1.40
C THR A 52 23.88 7.33 -1.81
N LEU A 53 23.93 6.27 -1.00
CA LEU A 53 23.28 5.00 -1.29
C LEU A 53 21.76 5.03 -1.08
N CYS A 54 21.27 5.70 -0.03
CA CYS A 54 19.83 5.92 0.19
C CYS A 54 19.26 7.09 -0.64
N LYS A 55 20.11 7.93 -1.26
CA LYS A 55 19.69 9.03 -2.14
C LYS A 55 19.76 8.72 -3.63
N GLN A 56 20.07 7.50 -4.06
CA GLN A 56 19.93 7.17 -5.49
C GLN A 56 18.45 7.21 -5.85
N PRO A 57 17.99 8.20 -6.63
CA PRO A 57 16.60 8.24 -7.03
C PRO A 57 16.38 7.06 -7.99
N SER A 58 15.19 6.45 -7.96
CA SER A 58 14.77 5.63 -9.09
C SER A 58 14.85 6.46 -10.37
N GLN A 59 14.93 5.81 -11.54
CA GLN A 59 14.91 6.56 -12.82
C GLN A 59 13.64 7.42 -12.93
N THR A 60 12.55 6.95 -12.32
CA THR A 60 11.29 7.63 -12.03
C THR A 60 11.49 8.97 -11.26
N ALA A 61 12.24 8.98 -10.16
CA ALA A 61 12.49 10.21 -9.39
C ALA A 61 13.48 11.19 -10.07
N LEU A 62 14.39 10.68 -10.92
CA LEU A 62 15.14 11.53 -11.85
C LEU A 62 14.24 12.16 -12.93
N ALA A 63 13.25 11.41 -13.43
CA ALA A 63 12.26 11.92 -14.38
C ALA A 63 11.34 12.99 -13.74
N CYS A 64 10.89 12.81 -12.50
CA CYS A 64 10.14 13.85 -11.76
C CYS A 64 10.90 15.19 -11.66
N SER A 65 12.23 15.15 -11.53
CA SER A 65 13.08 16.36 -11.54
C SER A 65 13.14 17.04 -12.92
N ALA A 66 12.99 16.29 -14.00
CA ALA A 66 12.92 16.83 -15.36
C ALA A 66 11.55 17.44 -15.67
N LEU A 67 10.45 16.83 -15.20
CA LEU A 67 9.08 17.31 -15.42
C LEU A 67 8.82 18.71 -14.84
N LYS A 68 9.52 19.09 -13.75
CA LYS A 68 9.47 20.45 -13.16
C LYS A 68 9.91 21.58 -14.13
N LYS A 69 10.36 21.28 -15.36
CA LYS A 69 10.75 22.26 -16.39
C LYS A 69 9.79 22.37 -17.59
N ALA A 70 8.78 21.50 -17.72
CA ALA A 70 7.83 21.55 -18.83
C ALA A 70 6.57 22.34 -18.42
N LYS A 71 6.20 23.37 -19.20
CA LYS A 71 4.88 24.02 -19.06
C LYS A 71 3.83 23.19 -19.82
N PRO A 72 2.79 22.65 -19.18
CA PRO A 72 1.71 22.00 -19.90
C PRO A 72 0.85 23.02 -20.65
N VAL A 73 0.56 22.74 -21.92
CA VAL A 73 -0.47 23.44 -22.70
C VAL A 73 -1.76 22.65 -22.52
N ILE A 74 -2.72 23.21 -21.76
CA ILE A 74 -4.01 22.56 -21.48
C ILE A 74 -5.05 23.13 -22.44
N SER A 75 -5.69 22.26 -23.24
CA SER A 75 -6.90 22.59 -23.98
C SER A 75 -8.12 22.57 -23.06
N ASN A 76 -8.88 23.66 -23.05
CA ASN A 76 -10.11 23.75 -22.25
C ASN A 76 -11.18 22.79 -22.80
N VAL A 77 -11.72 21.93 -21.94
CA VAL A 77 -12.96 21.17 -22.19
C VAL A 77 -14.02 21.72 -21.23
N PRO A 78 -15.20 22.15 -21.71
CA PRO A 78 -16.25 22.67 -20.84
C PRO A 78 -16.92 21.54 -20.06
N ALA A 79 -17.01 21.70 -18.74
CA ALA A 79 -17.81 20.83 -17.90
C ALA A 79 -19.31 21.04 -18.21
N GLN A 80 -20.07 19.94 -18.30
CA GLN A 80 -21.53 19.99 -18.36
C GLN A 80 -22.11 19.60 -17.01
N ASP A 81 -22.43 20.60 -16.20
CA ASP A 81 -23.16 20.41 -14.96
C ASP A 81 -24.61 19.97 -15.24
N LYS A 82 -25.07 18.93 -14.55
CA LYS A 82 -26.50 18.65 -14.35
C LYS A 82 -26.82 18.82 -12.87
N PRO A 83 -27.83 19.62 -12.50
CA PRO A 83 -28.22 19.73 -11.10
C PRO A 83 -28.97 18.46 -10.67
N VAL A 84 -28.47 17.81 -9.63
CA VAL A 84 -29.25 16.85 -8.84
C VAL A 84 -29.76 17.61 -7.61
N SER A 85 -31.07 17.78 -7.53
CA SER A 85 -31.73 18.44 -6.40
C SER A 85 -31.86 17.46 -5.23
N ASP A 86 -31.08 17.67 -4.17
CA ASP A 86 -31.21 16.92 -2.91
C ASP A 86 -31.36 17.89 -1.71
N GLU A 87 -32.59 17.97 -1.18
CA GLU A 87 -33.04 18.94 -0.16
C GLU A 87 -32.49 18.67 1.26
N ARG A 88 -31.37 17.94 1.37
CA ARG A 88 -30.70 17.64 2.65
C ARG A 88 -29.36 18.33 2.83
N SER A 89 -28.81 18.94 1.79
CA SER A 89 -27.52 19.62 1.88
C SER A 89 -27.65 20.97 2.60
N ASN A 90 -27.25 21.03 3.88
CA ASN A 90 -26.87 22.31 4.48
C ASN A 90 -25.53 22.73 3.84
N PRO A 91 -25.48 23.81 3.04
CA PRO A 91 -24.29 24.17 2.25
C PRO A 91 -23.06 24.54 3.11
N LEU A 92 -23.22 24.65 4.43
CA LEU A 92 -22.16 24.94 5.40
C LEU A 92 -21.39 23.70 5.89
N ARG A 93 -21.87 22.47 5.68
CA ARG A 93 -21.20 21.27 6.22
C ARG A 93 -20.08 20.74 5.31
N GLN A 94 -18.98 20.33 5.95
CA GLN A 94 -17.79 19.78 5.30
C GLN A 94 -18.04 18.29 4.95
N ALA A 95 -18.48 18.04 3.71
CA ALA A 95 -18.85 16.71 3.22
C ALA A 95 -17.62 15.83 2.93
N VAL A 96 -17.48 14.74 3.68
CA VAL A 96 -16.36 13.78 3.63
C VAL A 96 -16.88 12.37 3.37
N THR A 97 -16.22 11.63 2.49
CA THR A 97 -16.40 10.18 2.38
C THR A 97 -15.16 9.46 2.87
N ILE A 98 -15.33 8.52 3.78
CA ILE A 98 -14.30 7.54 4.16
C ILE A 98 -14.46 6.32 3.25
N ALA A 99 -13.38 5.84 2.67
CA ALA A 99 -13.35 4.68 1.78
C ALA A 99 -12.42 3.60 2.35
N ILE A 100 -13.00 2.44 2.71
CA ILE A 100 -12.25 1.24 3.13
C ILE A 100 -12.61 0.11 2.18
N CYS A 101 -11.60 -0.45 1.53
CA CYS A 101 -11.73 -1.58 0.60
C CYS A 101 -11.15 -2.83 1.25
N SER A 102 -11.85 -3.95 1.20
CA SER A 102 -11.38 -5.20 1.80
C SER A 102 -11.71 -6.41 0.93
N ARG A 103 -10.92 -7.48 1.09
CA ARG A 103 -11.14 -8.77 0.45
C ARG A 103 -10.57 -9.91 1.29
N ASN A 104 -11.42 -10.84 1.71
CA ASN A 104 -11.02 -12.06 2.45
C ASN A 104 -10.20 -11.76 3.72
N ARG A 105 -10.61 -10.74 4.49
CA ARG A 105 -9.88 -10.18 5.63
C ARG A 105 -10.78 -9.86 6.82
N ALA A 106 -11.82 -10.68 7.00
CA ALA A 106 -12.87 -10.54 8.00
C ALA A 106 -12.37 -10.10 9.39
N ALA A 107 -11.38 -10.81 9.96
CA ALA A 107 -10.86 -10.52 11.30
C ALA A 107 -10.09 -9.18 11.41
N ALA A 108 -9.30 -8.84 10.38
CA ALA A 108 -8.57 -7.56 10.35
C ALA A 108 -9.55 -6.38 10.21
N LEU A 109 -10.48 -6.49 9.25
CA LEU A 109 -11.51 -5.50 9.01
C LEU A 109 -12.37 -5.26 10.26
N GLN A 110 -12.78 -6.32 10.97
CA GLN A 110 -13.57 -6.19 12.20
C GLN A 110 -12.85 -5.34 13.26
N ALA A 111 -11.54 -5.54 13.46
CA ALA A 111 -10.77 -4.77 14.43
C ALA A 111 -10.54 -3.31 13.99
N THR A 112 -10.41 -3.08 12.68
CA THR A 112 -10.29 -1.74 12.08
C THR A 112 -11.58 -0.95 12.19
N LEU A 113 -12.72 -1.60 11.90
CA LEU A 113 -14.05 -1.03 12.05
C LEU A 113 -14.38 -0.74 13.52
N ALA A 114 -13.98 -1.61 14.46
CA ALA A 114 -14.09 -1.33 15.90
C ALA A 114 -13.27 -0.08 16.30
N SER A 115 -12.05 0.08 15.76
CA SER A 115 -11.28 1.32 15.98
C SER A 115 -11.94 2.55 15.36
N LEU A 116 -12.60 2.41 14.20
CA LEU A 116 -13.28 3.51 13.52
C LEU A 116 -14.48 4.03 14.31
N GLN A 117 -15.20 3.17 15.06
CA GLN A 117 -16.30 3.58 15.94
C GLN A 117 -15.87 4.54 17.06
N HIS A 118 -14.58 4.59 17.38
CA HIS A 118 -14.02 5.52 18.36
C HIS A 118 -13.55 6.85 17.74
N VAL A 119 -13.67 7.05 16.42
CA VAL A 119 -13.29 8.32 15.77
C VAL A 119 -14.44 9.33 15.90
N ALA A 120 -14.11 10.54 16.35
CA ALA A 120 -15.05 11.64 16.50
C ALA A 120 -15.42 12.24 15.15
N ILE A 121 -16.72 12.38 14.91
CA ILE A 121 -17.28 13.14 13.78
C ILE A 121 -17.57 14.56 14.27
N PRO A 122 -16.92 15.60 13.71
CA PRO A 122 -17.22 16.99 14.06
C PRO A 122 -18.66 17.38 13.65
N THR A 123 -19.28 18.29 14.41
CA THR A 123 -20.68 18.72 14.13
C THR A 123 -20.82 19.52 12.84
N ASP A 124 -19.74 20.16 12.37
CA ASP A 124 -19.65 20.86 11.09
C ASP A 124 -19.36 19.93 9.90
N TYR A 125 -19.11 18.64 10.13
CA TYR A 125 -18.81 17.66 9.08
C TYR A 125 -20.06 16.85 8.73
N ASP A 126 -20.20 16.47 7.46
CA ASP A 126 -21.16 15.47 7.01
C ASP A 126 -20.36 14.26 6.50
N VAL A 127 -20.56 13.09 7.10
CA VAL A 127 -19.67 11.94 6.90
C VAL A 127 -20.42 10.75 6.31
N GLU A 128 -19.91 10.29 5.18
CA GLU A 128 -20.24 9.00 4.57
C GLU A 128 -19.10 8.01 4.83
N LEU A 129 -19.42 6.75 5.07
CA LEU A 129 -18.48 5.63 5.05
C LEU A 129 -18.88 4.66 3.94
N VAL A 130 -18.06 4.55 2.91
CA VAL A 130 -18.18 3.56 1.83
C VAL A 130 -17.25 2.38 2.14
N LEU A 131 -17.87 1.23 2.45
CA LEU A 131 -17.20 -0.05 2.60
C LEU A 131 -17.32 -0.83 1.29
N VAL A 132 -16.19 -1.17 0.66
CA VAL A 132 -16.18 -1.92 -0.61
C VAL A 132 -15.66 -3.33 -0.39
N ASP A 133 -16.55 -4.31 -0.52
CA ASP A 133 -16.25 -5.73 -0.61
C ASP A 133 -15.75 -6.06 -2.03
N ASN A 134 -14.47 -6.37 -2.18
CA ASN A 134 -13.87 -6.67 -3.48
C ASN A 134 -13.97 -8.17 -3.84
N GLY A 135 -15.19 -8.69 -3.84
CA GLY A 135 -15.47 -10.09 -4.19
C GLY A 135 -14.89 -11.05 -3.16
N SER A 136 -15.21 -10.84 -1.88
CA SER A 136 -14.88 -11.76 -0.79
C SER A 136 -15.70 -13.05 -0.87
N THR A 137 -15.13 -14.09 -0.31
CA THR A 137 -15.67 -15.46 -0.18
C THR A 137 -15.63 -15.96 1.27
N ASP A 138 -15.21 -15.13 2.21
CA ASP A 138 -15.28 -15.34 3.67
C ASP A 138 -16.33 -14.39 4.30
N GLY A 139 -16.36 -14.32 5.64
CA GLY A 139 -17.28 -13.44 6.39
C GLY A 139 -17.05 -11.93 6.27
N THR A 140 -16.18 -11.45 5.37
CA THR A 140 -15.86 -10.01 5.22
C THR A 140 -17.11 -9.19 4.87
N HIS A 141 -17.96 -9.70 3.98
CA HIS A 141 -19.16 -8.97 3.52
C HIS A 141 -20.19 -8.80 4.65
N GLU A 142 -20.44 -9.84 5.43
CA GLU A 142 -21.39 -9.85 6.54
C GLU A 142 -20.96 -8.89 7.66
N ILE A 143 -19.65 -8.75 7.88
CA ILE A 143 -19.08 -7.77 8.82
C ILE A 143 -19.37 -6.34 8.35
N MET A 144 -19.16 -6.04 7.06
CA MET A 144 -19.52 -4.73 6.49
C MET A 144 -21.03 -4.45 6.63
N GLN A 145 -21.90 -5.38 6.24
CA GLN A 145 -23.35 -5.22 6.28
C GLN A 145 -23.91 -4.95 7.69
N ARG A 146 -23.27 -5.52 8.71
CA ARG A 146 -23.66 -5.33 10.12
C ARG A 146 -23.06 -4.07 10.74
N PHE A 147 -22.03 -3.48 10.12
CA PHE A 147 -21.32 -2.34 10.70
C PHE A 147 -22.18 -1.08 10.75
N ARG A 148 -22.08 -0.33 11.85
CA ARG A 148 -22.75 0.96 12.04
C ARG A 148 -21.75 1.95 12.62
N PHE A 149 -21.69 3.15 12.05
CA PHE A 149 -20.86 4.25 12.50
C PHE A 149 -21.76 5.41 12.94
N PRO A 150 -22.00 5.60 14.26
CA PRO A 150 -22.92 6.64 14.74
C PRO A 150 -22.51 8.03 14.27
N GLY A 151 -23.45 8.78 13.69
CA GLY A 151 -23.20 10.10 13.10
C GLY A 151 -22.74 10.11 11.64
N ALA A 152 -22.56 8.94 11.02
CA ALA A 152 -22.25 8.81 9.59
C ALA A 152 -23.28 7.92 8.86
N THR A 153 -23.44 8.17 7.56
CA THR A 153 -24.14 7.25 6.65
C THR A 153 -23.18 6.12 6.24
N VAL A 154 -23.54 4.86 6.47
CA VAL A 154 -22.73 3.70 6.06
C VAL A 154 -23.33 3.08 4.80
N LYS A 155 -22.52 3.00 3.74
CA LYS A 155 -22.85 2.41 2.45
C LYS A 155 -21.94 1.20 2.21
N VAL A 156 -22.52 0.02 2.01
CA VAL A 156 -21.78 -1.21 1.68
C VAL A 156 -21.99 -1.52 0.21
N VAL A 157 -20.90 -1.64 -0.54
CA VAL A 157 -20.92 -1.90 -1.98
C VAL A 157 -20.04 -3.08 -2.31
N ARG A 158 -20.39 -3.82 -3.37
CA ARG A 158 -19.61 -4.95 -3.88
C ARG A 158 -18.98 -4.60 -5.22
N GLU A 159 -17.73 -5.00 -5.41
CA GLU A 159 -17.02 -4.91 -6.70
C GLU A 159 -16.40 -6.27 -7.02
N ASP A 160 -17.02 -7.02 -7.93
CA ASP A 160 -16.62 -8.40 -8.24
C ASP A 160 -15.31 -8.50 -9.05
N ARG A 161 -14.85 -7.41 -9.70
CA ARG A 161 -13.53 -7.39 -10.37
C ARG A 161 -12.44 -7.27 -9.31
N THR A 162 -11.73 -8.37 -9.10
CA THR A 162 -10.55 -8.46 -8.22
C THR A 162 -9.54 -7.35 -8.52
N GLY A 163 -9.17 -6.58 -7.49
CA GLY A 163 -8.12 -5.56 -7.55
C GLY A 163 -8.43 -4.38 -6.62
N LEU A 164 -7.48 -3.98 -5.79
CA LEU A 164 -7.63 -2.85 -4.86
C LEU A 164 -7.96 -1.55 -5.59
N SER A 165 -7.37 -1.31 -6.76
CA SER A 165 -7.69 -0.16 -7.60
C SER A 165 -9.11 -0.23 -8.20
N HIS A 166 -9.63 -1.42 -8.51
CA HIS A 166 -11.05 -1.57 -8.88
C HIS A 166 -11.96 -1.21 -7.70
N ALA A 167 -11.64 -1.68 -6.50
CA ALA A 167 -12.41 -1.39 -5.29
C ALA A 167 -12.35 0.10 -4.89
N ARG A 168 -11.17 0.73 -4.94
CA ARG A 168 -11.00 2.17 -4.68
C ARG A 168 -11.74 2.99 -5.73
N ASN A 169 -11.69 2.63 -7.02
CA ASN A 169 -12.47 3.31 -8.06
C ASN A 169 -13.98 3.14 -7.87
N ARG A 170 -14.44 1.97 -7.41
CA ARG A 170 -15.83 1.79 -6.96
C ARG A 170 -16.15 2.75 -5.82
N ALA A 171 -15.30 2.86 -4.80
CA ALA A 171 -15.52 3.81 -3.70
C ALA A 171 -15.63 5.27 -4.19
N VAL A 172 -14.80 5.68 -5.16
CA VAL A 172 -14.90 7.02 -5.77
C VAL A 172 -16.26 7.23 -6.45
N LEU A 173 -16.70 6.31 -7.30
CA LEU A 173 -17.97 6.39 -8.01
C LEU A 173 -19.18 6.42 -7.06
N GLU A 174 -19.10 5.70 -5.95
CA GLU A 174 -20.19 5.53 -5.00
C GLU A 174 -20.25 6.63 -3.93
N SER A 175 -19.18 7.43 -3.80
CA SER A 175 -19.04 8.51 -2.81
C SER A 175 -19.84 9.77 -3.16
N ALA A 176 -20.26 10.54 -2.15
CA ALA A 176 -20.82 11.89 -2.29
C ALA A 176 -19.91 13.02 -1.75
N GLY A 177 -18.90 12.69 -0.92
CA GLY A 177 -18.03 13.67 -0.28
C GLY A 177 -17.18 14.52 -1.23
N LYS A 178 -16.91 15.76 -0.83
CA LYS A 178 -15.97 16.69 -1.50
C LYS A 178 -14.51 16.29 -1.26
N VAL A 179 -14.25 15.58 -0.16
CA VAL A 179 -12.94 15.01 0.21
C VAL A 179 -13.12 13.52 0.49
N LEU A 180 -12.25 12.69 -0.07
CA LEU A 180 -12.23 11.26 0.15
C LEU A 180 -11.04 10.89 1.04
N LEU A 181 -11.29 10.22 2.16
CA LEU A 181 -10.29 9.67 3.07
C LEU A 181 -10.16 8.17 2.80
N PHE A 182 -9.02 7.74 2.28
CA PHE A 182 -8.72 6.32 2.09
C PHE A 182 -7.97 5.76 3.29
N SER A 183 -8.36 4.56 3.68
CA SER A 183 -7.66 3.73 4.66
C SER A 183 -7.74 2.27 4.25
N ASP A 184 -6.75 1.51 4.67
CA ASP A 184 -6.73 0.05 4.51
C ASP A 184 -7.50 -0.63 5.68
N ASP A 185 -7.67 -1.95 5.60
CA ASP A 185 -8.56 -2.73 6.48
C ASP A 185 -7.89 -3.30 7.74
N ASP A 186 -6.64 -2.94 8.03
CA ASP A 186 -5.83 -3.35 9.20
C ASP A 186 -5.27 -2.16 9.98
N ILE A 187 -6.05 -1.10 10.12
CA ILE A 187 -5.66 0.19 10.68
C ILE A 187 -6.29 0.45 12.06
N ARG A 188 -5.61 1.18 12.94
CA ARG A 188 -6.19 1.82 14.14
C ARG A 188 -6.07 3.33 14.02
N PHE A 189 -7.18 4.02 14.25
CA PHE A 189 -7.34 5.44 14.00
C PHE A 189 -7.18 6.27 15.28
N PRO A 190 -6.57 7.47 15.22
CA PRO A 190 -6.68 8.46 16.29
C PRO A 190 -8.10 9.06 16.34
N ILE A 191 -8.50 9.52 17.53
CA ILE A 191 -9.82 10.10 17.83
C ILE A 191 -10.26 11.21 16.86
N ASP A 192 -9.33 12.02 16.35
CA ASP A 192 -9.57 13.21 15.55
C ASP A 192 -9.17 13.06 14.06
N TRP A 193 -8.98 11.81 13.62
CA TRP A 193 -8.51 11.44 12.28
C TRP A 193 -9.22 12.17 11.14
N ILE A 194 -10.55 12.16 11.12
CA ILE A 194 -11.38 12.73 10.04
C ILE A 194 -11.07 14.22 9.85
N LYS A 195 -11.12 14.99 10.95
CA LYS A 195 -10.94 16.44 10.93
C LYS A 195 -9.53 16.81 10.49
N GLN A 196 -8.52 16.20 11.12
CA GLN A 196 -7.14 16.56 10.81
C GLN A 196 -6.73 16.15 9.38
N MET A 197 -7.20 15.01 8.86
CA MET A 197 -6.90 14.62 7.47
C MET A 197 -7.62 15.44 6.41
N ALA A 198 -8.87 15.87 6.67
CA ALA A 198 -9.65 16.61 5.67
C ALA A 198 -9.42 18.14 5.70
N SER A 199 -9.13 18.71 6.87
CA SER A 199 -9.02 20.16 7.06
C SER A 199 -8.01 20.90 6.15
N PRO A 200 -6.84 20.35 5.74
CA PRO A 200 -5.96 21.04 4.80
C PRO A 200 -6.59 21.24 3.41
N ILE A 201 -7.46 20.32 3.00
CA ILE A 201 -8.18 20.38 1.72
C ILE A 201 -9.36 21.36 1.83
N PHE A 202 -10.13 21.33 2.93
CA PHE A 202 -11.22 22.30 3.15
C PHE A 202 -10.74 23.74 3.39
N SER A 203 -9.49 23.91 3.80
CA SER A 203 -8.83 25.22 3.92
C SER A 203 -8.13 25.66 2.62
N ASP A 204 -8.36 24.95 1.52
CA ASP A 204 -7.77 25.15 0.18
C ASP A 204 -6.22 25.23 0.14
N ASN A 205 -5.55 24.68 1.16
CA ASN A 205 -4.09 24.57 1.23
C ASN A 205 -3.55 23.30 0.52
N ALA A 206 -4.44 22.40 0.08
CA ALA A 206 -4.07 21.10 -0.48
C ALA A 206 -5.09 20.55 -1.50
N ASP A 207 -4.60 19.71 -2.40
CA ASP A 207 -5.41 18.82 -3.26
C ASP A 207 -5.38 17.36 -2.77
N ALA A 208 -4.31 16.96 -2.08
CA ALA A 208 -4.23 15.71 -1.32
C ALA A 208 -3.43 15.90 -0.01
N VAL A 209 -3.58 14.95 0.92
CA VAL A 209 -2.92 14.96 2.23
C VAL A 209 -2.27 13.62 2.51
N ALA A 210 -0.99 13.65 2.86
CA ALA A 210 -0.22 12.50 3.35
C ALA A 210 -0.29 12.44 4.87
N GLY A 211 -0.99 11.45 5.42
CA GLY A 211 -1.06 11.20 6.86
C GLY A 211 0.11 10.37 7.38
N GLY A 212 0.28 10.31 8.70
CA GLY A 212 1.28 9.44 9.31
C GLY A 212 0.83 7.98 9.37
N VAL A 213 1.73 7.04 9.16
CA VAL A 213 1.52 5.61 9.40
C VAL A 213 2.71 5.06 10.18
N LYS A 214 2.44 4.45 11.33
CA LYS A 214 3.39 3.67 12.13
C LYS A 214 2.97 2.19 12.14
N LEU A 215 3.91 1.28 12.34
CA LEU A 215 3.56 -0.11 12.63
C LEU A 215 3.09 -0.26 14.08
N ALA A 216 2.25 -1.26 14.33
CA ALA A 216 1.95 -1.70 15.68
C ALA A 216 3.22 -2.16 16.40
N GLN A 217 3.36 -1.81 17.68
CA GLN A 217 4.58 -2.09 18.46
C GLN A 217 4.94 -3.59 18.51
N SER A 218 3.95 -4.49 18.49
CA SER A 218 4.13 -5.95 18.43
C SER A 218 4.74 -6.47 17.12
N LEU A 219 4.70 -5.67 16.06
CA LEU A 219 5.23 -5.97 14.73
C LEU A 219 6.60 -5.35 14.49
N GLU A 220 7.09 -4.51 15.40
CA GLU A 220 8.46 -4.03 15.37
C GLU A 220 9.45 -5.19 15.54
N ARG A 221 10.62 -5.06 14.90
CA ARG A 221 11.68 -6.07 14.90
C ARG A 221 13.04 -5.37 14.92
N PRO A 222 14.00 -5.78 15.77
CA PRO A 222 15.34 -5.19 15.79
C PRO A 222 16.08 -5.26 14.43
N TRP A 223 15.78 -6.26 13.61
CA TRP A 223 16.34 -6.41 12.27
C TRP A 223 15.71 -5.48 11.20
N ALA A 224 14.53 -4.90 11.47
CA ALA A 224 13.73 -4.20 10.47
C ALA A 224 14.19 -2.75 10.27
N THR A 225 15.10 -2.55 9.32
CA THR A 225 15.49 -1.22 8.84
C THR A 225 14.29 -0.43 8.27
N GLU A 226 14.46 0.88 8.11
CA GLU A 226 13.51 1.80 7.48
C GLU A 226 12.93 1.30 6.15
N LEU A 227 13.75 0.65 5.31
CA LEU A 227 13.27 0.03 4.06
C LEU A 227 12.16 -1.00 4.34
N HIS A 228 12.38 -1.92 5.28
CA HIS A 228 11.43 -2.97 5.62
C HIS A 228 10.11 -2.40 6.12
N ARG A 229 10.21 -1.43 7.04
CA ARG A 229 9.04 -0.79 7.64
C ARG A 229 8.27 0.05 6.60
N SER A 230 8.95 0.71 5.65
CA SER A 230 8.29 1.38 4.52
C SER A 230 7.57 0.43 3.56
N TRP A 231 8.05 -0.81 3.39
CA TRP A 231 7.38 -1.86 2.58
C TRP A 231 6.19 -2.49 3.31
N LEU A 232 6.03 -2.16 4.59
CA LEU A 232 4.84 -2.35 5.41
C LEU A 232 4.13 -1.00 5.66
N ALA A 233 4.12 -0.12 4.66
CA ALA A 233 3.41 1.16 4.63
C ALA A 233 3.82 2.21 5.68
N SER A 234 4.89 2.02 6.45
CA SER A 234 5.35 3.05 7.41
C SER A 234 5.85 4.32 6.70
N THR A 235 5.38 5.49 7.15
CA THR A 235 5.70 6.79 6.53
C THR A 235 6.96 7.44 7.08
N GLU A 236 7.71 6.78 7.97
CA GLU A 236 8.94 7.33 8.56
C GLU A 236 10.00 7.76 7.52
N SER A 237 9.97 7.13 6.34
CA SER A 237 10.88 7.39 5.21
C SER A 237 10.46 8.54 4.29
N ILE A 238 9.31 9.17 4.55
CA ILE A 238 8.81 10.27 3.72
C ILE A 238 9.38 11.58 4.25
N ASP A 239 9.88 12.43 3.36
CA ASP A 239 10.32 13.78 3.72
C ASP A 239 9.13 14.54 4.31
N ARG A 240 9.25 14.88 5.60
CA ARG A 240 8.16 15.50 6.35
C ARG A 240 7.88 16.93 5.92
N SER A 241 8.82 17.59 5.25
CA SER A 241 8.72 18.97 4.78
C SER A 241 8.09 19.10 3.40
N SER A 242 8.17 18.05 2.56
CA SER A 242 7.68 18.06 1.18
C SER A 242 7.26 16.64 0.76
N PRO A 243 6.06 16.17 1.13
CA PRO A 243 5.56 14.87 0.73
C PRO A 243 5.30 14.79 -0.77
N GLU A 244 6.17 14.12 -1.52
CA GLU A 244 5.92 13.72 -2.91
C GLU A 244 5.28 12.31 -3.01
N ARG A 245 4.86 11.71 -1.88
CA ARG A 245 4.29 10.36 -1.79
C ARG A 245 3.05 10.32 -0.90
N LEU A 246 2.05 9.55 -1.33
CA LEU A 246 0.92 9.10 -0.52
C LEU A 246 1.13 7.65 -0.08
N VAL A 247 0.33 7.19 0.90
CA VAL A 247 0.27 5.79 1.35
C VAL A 247 -1.19 5.43 1.54
N GLY A 248 -1.64 4.31 0.96
CA GLY A 248 -3.04 3.88 0.96
C GLY A 248 -3.71 3.82 2.34
N ALA A 249 -2.95 3.46 3.37
CA ALA A 249 -3.39 3.35 4.76
C ALA A 249 -3.84 4.68 5.42
N ASN A 250 -3.36 5.84 4.94
CA ASN A 250 -3.72 7.13 5.53
C ASN A 250 -3.50 8.30 4.55
N MET A 251 -4.45 8.48 3.63
CA MET A 251 -4.42 9.59 2.67
C MET A 251 -5.80 10.22 2.50
N ALA A 252 -5.84 11.55 2.33
CA ALA A 252 -7.05 12.26 1.89
C ALA A 252 -6.82 12.87 0.51
N ILE A 253 -7.84 12.86 -0.34
CA ILE A 253 -7.75 13.39 -1.72
C ILE A 253 -9.04 14.15 -2.04
N ARG A 254 -8.91 15.33 -2.64
CA ARG A 254 -10.05 16.15 -3.07
C ARG A 254 -10.77 15.48 -4.25
N ARG A 255 -12.10 15.35 -4.17
CA ARG A 255 -12.93 14.64 -5.16
C ARG A 255 -12.65 15.05 -6.62
N ARG A 256 -12.65 16.36 -6.90
CA ARG A 256 -12.40 16.93 -8.25
C ARG A 256 -11.10 16.45 -8.89
N ILE A 257 -10.10 16.08 -8.08
CA ILE A 257 -8.78 15.65 -8.53
C ILE A 257 -8.83 14.18 -8.97
N LEU A 258 -9.56 13.34 -8.24
CA LEU A 258 -9.83 11.95 -8.63
C LEU A 258 -10.69 11.90 -9.90
N GLU A 259 -11.72 12.76 -9.99
CA GLU A 259 -12.57 12.90 -11.18
C GLU A 259 -11.76 13.35 -12.41
N LYS A 260 -10.87 14.35 -12.24
CA LYS A 260 -9.97 14.83 -13.30
C LYS A 260 -8.93 13.80 -13.74
N LEU A 261 -8.49 12.91 -12.84
CA LEU A 261 -7.48 11.88 -13.13
C LEU A 261 -8.06 10.52 -13.55
N GLY A 262 -9.37 10.32 -13.44
CA GLY A 262 -10.02 9.03 -13.71
C GLY A 262 -9.82 7.97 -12.61
N GLY A 263 -9.40 8.38 -11.41
CA GLY A 263 -9.12 7.50 -10.27
C GLY A 263 -7.77 6.78 -10.33
N PHE A 264 -7.73 5.54 -9.85
CA PHE A 264 -6.53 4.70 -9.74
C PHE A 264 -6.35 3.80 -10.97
N ASP A 265 -5.11 3.61 -11.45
CA ASP A 265 -4.81 2.66 -12.53
C ASP A 265 -5.06 1.21 -12.05
N VAL A 266 -6.00 0.54 -12.72
CA VAL A 266 -6.44 -0.82 -12.37
C VAL A 266 -5.40 -1.92 -12.59
N MET A 267 -4.27 -1.60 -13.25
CA MET A 267 -3.13 -2.52 -13.36
C MET A 267 -2.25 -2.51 -12.12
N LEU A 268 -2.36 -1.50 -11.26
CA LEU A 268 -1.55 -1.31 -10.06
C LEU A 268 -2.31 -1.73 -8.79
N GLY A 269 -1.56 -1.91 -7.70
CA GLY A 269 -2.10 -2.31 -6.40
C GLY A 269 -2.43 -3.78 -6.23
N ALA A 270 -2.83 -4.14 -5.00
CA ALA A 270 -3.06 -5.52 -4.59
C ALA A 270 -4.15 -6.20 -5.46
N GLY A 271 -3.91 -7.44 -5.88
CA GLY A 271 -4.76 -8.17 -6.82
C GLY A 271 -4.43 -7.94 -8.31
N ALA A 272 -3.61 -6.94 -8.62
CA ALA A 272 -3.00 -6.72 -9.94
C ALA A 272 -1.46 -6.83 -9.83
N LEU A 273 -0.67 -5.86 -10.34
CA LEU A 273 0.80 -5.87 -10.23
C LEU A 273 1.32 -5.73 -8.78
N GLY A 274 0.46 -5.28 -7.85
CA GLY A 274 0.66 -5.44 -6.41
C GLY A 274 0.89 -4.15 -5.62
N PHE A 275 1.41 -3.09 -6.25
CA PHE A 275 1.79 -1.84 -5.57
C PHE A 275 1.63 -0.61 -6.48
N ALA A 276 1.94 0.57 -5.92
CA ALA A 276 2.23 1.84 -6.58
C ALA A 276 1.04 2.56 -7.22
N GLU A 277 -0.19 2.13 -6.95
CA GLU A 277 -1.42 2.80 -7.40
C GLU A 277 -1.57 4.21 -6.82
N GLU A 278 -1.23 4.41 -5.53
CA GLU A 278 -1.22 5.72 -4.88
C GLU A 278 0.05 6.51 -5.19
N THR A 279 1.15 5.80 -5.49
CA THR A 279 2.41 6.41 -5.95
C THR A 279 2.26 7.07 -7.32
N LEU A 280 1.65 6.38 -8.28
CA LEU A 280 1.32 6.94 -9.59
C LEU A 280 0.34 8.10 -9.45
N LEU A 281 -0.72 7.95 -8.64
CA LEU A 281 -1.70 9.01 -8.41
C LEU A 281 -1.05 10.27 -7.81
N ALA A 282 -0.17 10.13 -6.80
CA ALA A 282 0.57 11.24 -6.23
C ALA A 282 1.44 11.96 -7.28
N GLN A 283 2.12 11.21 -8.15
CA GLN A 283 2.91 11.76 -9.25
C GLN A 283 2.04 12.54 -10.25
N GLN A 284 0.87 12.02 -10.62
CA GLN A 284 -0.08 12.69 -11.50
C GLN A 284 -0.66 13.97 -10.89
N ILE A 285 -0.96 13.98 -9.59
CA ILE A 285 -1.40 15.19 -8.85
C ILE A 285 -0.34 16.29 -8.96
N ILE A 286 0.92 15.95 -8.70
CA ILE A 286 2.06 16.88 -8.79
C ILE A 286 2.26 17.36 -10.24
N ALA A 287 2.14 16.49 -11.24
CA ALA A 287 2.27 16.84 -12.65
C ALA A 287 1.16 17.80 -13.13
N LEU A 288 -0.04 17.72 -12.55
CA LEU A 288 -1.11 18.69 -12.75
C LEU A 288 -0.91 20.03 -12.01
N GLY A 289 0.18 20.19 -11.26
CA GLY A 289 0.46 21.35 -10.41
C GLY A 289 -0.29 21.36 -9.09
N GLY A 290 -0.88 20.23 -8.68
CA GLY A 290 -1.61 20.08 -7.41
C GLY A 290 -0.68 19.90 -6.21
N THR A 291 -1.16 20.31 -5.03
CA THR A 291 -0.39 20.31 -3.78
C THR A 291 -0.71 19.09 -2.91
N ILE A 292 0.31 18.39 -2.43
CA ILE A 292 0.20 17.38 -1.38
C ILE A 292 0.68 18.00 -0.06
N ALA A 293 -0.21 18.09 0.94
CA ALA A 293 0.12 18.61 2.25
C ALA A 293 0.44 17.49 3.27
N PRO A 294 1.33 17.73 4.25
CA PRO A 294 1.58 16.79 5.33
C PRO A 294 0.56 16.89 6.47
N ALA A 295 0.12 15.74 7.00
CA ALA A 295 -0.67 15.63 8.23
C ALA A 295 -0.05 14.60 9.20
N TRP A 296 1.27 14.64 9.38
CA TRP A 296 2.02 13.60 10.11
C TRP A 296 1.72 13.46 11.61
N ALA A 297 1.08 14.45 12.22
CA ALA A 297 0.60 14.35 13.60
C ALA A 297 -0.56 13.32 13.69
N VAL A 298 -1.31 13.17 12.59
CA VAL A 298 -2.36 12.17 12.43
C VAL A 298 -1.72 10.84 12.05
N CYS A 299 -1.15 10.17 13.05
CA CYS A 299 -0.46 8.90 12.84
C CYS A 299 -1.40 7.72 13.14
N VAL A 300 -1.85 7.02 12.10
CA VAL A 300 -2.58 5.76 12.26
C VAL A 300 -1.60 4.62 12.55
N GLU A 301 -2.08 3.58 13.24
CA GLU A 301 -1.30 2.38 13.52
C GLU A 301 -1.71 1.24 12.57
N HIS A 302 -0.75 0.69 11.85
CA HIS A 302 -0.93 -0.37 10.87
C HIS A 302 -0.59 -1.73 11.48
N HIS A 303 -1.52 -2.69 11.34
CA HIS A 303 -1.48 -4.04 11.90
C HIS A 303 -1.45 -5.11 10.78
N PRO A 304 -0.45 -5.10 9.88
CA PRO A 304 -0.36 -6.10 8.82
C PRO A 304 -0.23 -7.51 9.40
N ASP A 305 -0.73 -8.49 8.66
CA ASP A 305 -0.63 -9.90 9.03
C ASP A 305 0.84 -10.33 9.27
N LEU A 306 1.08 -11.14 10.30
CA LEU A 306 2.42 -11.61 10.68
C LEU A 306 3.17 -12.32 9.55
N SER A 307 2.46 -12.93 8.59
CA SER A 307 3.05 -13.48 7.36
C SER A 307 3.82 -12.43 6.56
N ARG A 308 3.43 -11.15 6.61
CA ARG A 308 4.12 -10.05 5.91
C ARG A 308 5.53 -9.78 6.45
N LEU A 309 5.87 -10.27 7.64
CA LEU A 309 7.23 -10.24 8.19
C LEU A 309 8.12 -11.37 7.63
N GLN A 310 7.53 -12.40 7.01
CA GLN A 310 8.28 -13.53 6.47
C GLN A 310 9.10 -13.12 5.25
N ARG A 311 10.24 -13.78 5.10
CA ARG A 311 11.21 -13.58 4.03
C ARG A 311 10.55 -13.66 2.66
N ASP A 312 9.78 -14.71 2.42
CA ASP A 312 9.17 -14.95 1.11
C ASP A 312 8.18 -13.84 0.74
N SER A 313 7.43 -13.29 1.70
CA SER A 313 6.57 -12.12 1.49
C SER A 313 7.36 -10.87 1.12
N TYR A 314 8.55 -10.63 1.71
CA TYR A 314 9.45 -9.55 1.25
C TYR A 314 10.04 -9.82 -0.13
N LEU A 315 10.40 -11.08 -0.45
CA LEU A 315 10.93 -11.44 -1.77
C LEU A 315 9.87 -11.30 -2.87
N GLU A 316 8.62 -11.66 -2.59
CA GLU A 316 7.46 -11.49 -3.47
C GLU A 316 7.12 -9.99 -3.63
N ALA A 317 7.10 -9.23 -2.53
CA ALA A 317 6.91 -7.78 -2.55
C ALA A 317 7.97 -7.09 -3.41
N ALA A 318 9.24 -7.48 -3.32
CA ALA A 318 10.30 -6.95 -4.18
C ALA A 318 9.99 -7.16 -5.67
N VAL A 319 9.51 -8.35 -6.05
CA VAL A 319 9.16 -8.65 -7.44
C VAL A 319 7.96 -7.83 -7.90
N LYS A 320 6.88 -7.78 -7.12
CA LYS A 320 5.66 -7.02 -7.41
C LYS A 320 5.90 -5.52 -7.50
N MET A 321 6.65 -4.94 -6.56
CA MET A 321 7.10 -3.55 -6.63
C MET A 321 7.90 -3.28 -7.89
N GLY A 322 8.83 -4.18 -8.25
CA GLY A 322 9.65 -4.02 -9.45
C GLY A 322 8.83 -4.09 -10.73
N GLN A 323 7.86 -5.00 -10.82
CA GLN A 323 6.90 -5.06 -11.93
C GLN A 323 6.07 -3.78 -12.03
N SER A 324 5.58 -3.27 -10.90
CA SER A 324 4.81 -2.01 -10.82
C SER A 324 5.65 -0.80 -11.26
N GLU A 325 6.90 -0.69 -10.80
CA GLU A 325 7.87 0.31 -11.26
C GLU A 325 8.16 0.17 -12.77
N GLY A 326 8.32 -1.06 -13.27
CA GLY A 326 8.54 -1.33 -14.70
C GLY A 326 7.35 -0.96 -15.58
N TYR A 327 6.12 -1.17 -15.10
CA TYR A 327 4.88 -0.75 -15.73
C TYR A 327 4.78 0.77 -15.82
N ILE A 328 5.04 1.47 -14.71
CA ILE A 328 5.05 2.94 -14.64
C ILE A 328 6.13 3.52 -15.56
N ASP A 329 7.37 3.05 -15.45
CA ASP A 329 8.50 3.50 -16.28
C ASP A 329 8.21 3.34 -17.80
N HIS A 330 7.50 2.26 -18.21
CA HIS A 330 7.18 2.01 -19.62
C HIS A 330 5.90 2.72 -20.09
N HIS A 331 4.75 2.47 -19.46
CA HIS A 331 3.47 2.96 -19.97
C HIS A 331 3.18 4.43 -19.63
N TRP A 332 3.76 4.97 -18.55
CA TRP A 332 3.50 6.34 -18.09
C TRP A 332 4.66 7.31 -18.37
N TYR A 333 5.90 6.88 -18.18
CA TYR A 333 7.10 7.69 -18.47
C TYR A 333 7.74 7.42 -19.83
N HIS A 334 7.26 6.42 -20.57
CA HIS A 334 7.71 6.08 -21.92
C HIS A 334 9.23 5.78 -22.04
N LEU A 335 9.86 5.33 -20.94
CA LEU A 335 11.32 5.18 -20.89
C LEU A 335 11.82 4.10 -21.86
N PRO A 336 12.74 4.44 -22.79
CA PRO A 336 13.15 3.52 -23.84
C PRO A 336 14.00 2.36 -23.31
N CYS A 337 13.61 1.14 -23.68
CA CYS A 337 14.32 -0.10 -23.33
C CYS A 337 14.82 -0.81 -24.60
N SER A 338 16.01 -0.45 -25.09
CA SER A 338 16.64 -1.22 -26.19
C SER A 338 17.10 -2.60 -25.69
N TRP A 339 17.03 -3.61 -26.57
CA TRP A 339 17.40 -5.00 -26.22
C TRP A 339 18.80 -5.10 -25.58
N LEU A 340 19.80 -4.45 -26.18
CA LEU A 340 21.18 -4.46 -25.68
C LEU A 340 21.30 -3.82 -24.29
N ARG A 341 20.68 -2.64 -24.07
CA ARG A 341 20.69 -1.95 -22.78
C ARG A 341 20.01 -2.78 -21.70
N GLY A 342 18.85 -3.37 -22.01
CA GLY A 342 18.13 -4.25 -21.09
C GLY A 342 18.92 -5.51 -20.75
N TYR A 343 19.49 -6.20 -21.75
CA TYR A 343 20.34 -7.38 -21.54
C TYR A 343 21.55 -7.06 -20.64
N LEU A 344 22.31 -6.00 -20.93
CA LEU A 344 23.45 -5.58 -20.11
C LEU A 344 23.05 -5.23 -18.67
N LYS A 345 21.91 -4.55 -18.48
CA LYS A 345 21.39 -4.23 -17.13
C LYS A 345 20.97 -5.49 -16.38
N LEU A 346 20.23 -6.39 -17.01
CA LEU A 346 19.80 -7.65 -16.41
C LEU A 346 20.99 -8.52 -16.00
N SER A 347 21.98 -8.70 -16.87
CA SER A 347 23.20 -9.46 -16.58
C SER A 347 24.00 -8.84 -15.43
N ALA A 348 24.14 -7.50 -15.39
CA ALA A 348 24.83 -6.81 -14.31
C ALA A 348 24.09 -6.92 -12.96
N ILE A 349 22.76 -6.84 -12.95
CA ILE A 349 21.95 -7.01 -11.72
C ILE A 349 22.00 -8.46 -11.24
N TYR A 350 21.87 -9.43 -12.16
CA TYR A 350 21.97 -10.86 -11.83
C TYR A 350 23.32 -11.22 -11.22
N PHE A 351 24.44 -10.75 -11.80
CA PHE A 351 25.77 -10.95 -11.25
C PHE A 351 25.94 -10.31 -9.86
N LYS A 352 25.41 -9.09 -9.66
CA LYS A 352 25.41 -8.42 -8.34
C LYS A 352 24.61 -9.21 -7.30
N LEU A 353 23.44 -9.73 -7.66
CA LEU A 353 22.57 -10.51 -6.79
C LEU A 353 23.21 -11.85 -6.42
N TRP A 354 23.71 -12.59 -7.40
CA TRP A 354 24.43 -13.84 -7.20
C TRP A 354 25.66 -13.66 -6.29
N ARG A 355 26.52 -12.66 -6.58
CA ARG A 355 27.69 -12.34 -5.76
C ARG A 355 27.31 -11.90 -4.34
N PHE A 356 26.17 -11.22 -4.18
CA PHE A 356 25.65 -10.84 -2.86
C PHE A 356 25.19 -12.08 -2.08
N GLN A 357 24.35 -12.93 -2.68
CA GLN A 357 23.83 -14.14 -2.04
C GLN A 357 24.94 -15.14 -1.69
N LEU A 358 25.94 -15.31 -2.56
CA LEU A 358 27.11 -16.15 -2.30
C LEU A 358 27.87 -15.69 -1.04
N LYS A 359 28.05 -14.37 -0.87
CA LYS A 359 28.73 -13.78 0.29
C LYS A 359 27.88 -13.74 1.56
N ASN A 360 26.55 -13.75 1.44
CA ASN A 360 25.61 -13.54 2.55
C ASN A 360 24.70 -14.75 2.75
N ARG A 361 25.18 -15.96 2.44
CA ARG A 361 24.36 -17.19 2.35
C ARG A 361 23.55 -17.50 3.61
N GLN A 362 24.07 -17.19 4.80
CA GLN A 362 23.34 -17.35 6.07
C GLN A 362 22.24 -16.29 6.23
N ALA A 363 22.55 -15.02 6.02
CA ALA A 363 21.59 -13.91 6.04
C ALA A 363 20.44 -14.10 5.01
N CYS A 364 20.72 -14.76 3.88
CA CYS A 364 19.74 -15.12 2.85
C CYS A 364 18.90 -16.39 3.17
N ARG A 365 18.96 -16.92 4.40
CA ARG A 365 18.26 -18.14 4.86
C ARG A 365 17.38 -17.96 6.11
N HIS A 366 17.28 -16.74 6.67
CA HIS A 366 16.37 -16.49 7.78
C HIS A 366 14.90 -16.62 7.35
N GLN A 367 14.01 -16.98 8.28
CA GLN A 367 12.58 -17.13 8.01
C GLN A 367 11.86 -15.77 7.96
N GLU A 368 12.17 -14.85 8.87
CA GLU A 368 11.72 -13.45 8.79
C GLU A 368 12.72 -12.56 8.05
N GLY A 369 12.19 -11.54 7.37
CA GLY A 369 12.96 -10.46 6.74
C GLY A 369 13.86 -10.89 5.57
N SER A 370 14.66 -9.95 5.08
CA SER A 370 15.63 -10.21 4.00
C SER A 370 16.67 -9.09 3.96
N PRO A 371 17.94 -9.34 3.60
CA PRO A 371 18.89 -8.25 3.48
C PRO A 371 18.39 -7.17 2.50
N ALA A 372 18.28 -5.91 2.94
CA ALA A 372 17.78 -4.79 2.15
C ALA A 372 18.37 -4.70 0.72
N LYS A 373 19.67 -5.03 0.58
CA LYS A 373 20.37 -5.07 -0.71
C LYS A 373 19.89 -6.19 -1.64
N GLU A 374 19.50 -7.36 -1.12
CA GLU A 374 18.86 -8.41 -1.91
C GLU A 374 17.48 -7.96 -2.39
N LEU A 375 16.69 -7.31 -1.52
CA LEU A 375 15.38 -6.78 -1.86
C LEU A 375 15.44 -5.76 -2.99
N ILE A 376 16.32 -4.76 -2.88
CA ILE A 376 16.56 -3.76 -3.94
C ILE A 376 16.98 -4.45 -5.26
N LEU A 377 17.97 -5.35 -5.22
CA LEU A 377 18.46 -6.03 -6.43
C LEU A 377 17.38 -6.91 -7.10
N ARG A 378 16.47 -7.53 -6.33
CA ARG A 378 15.35 -8.30 -6.87
C ARG A 378 14.27 -7.41 -7.48
N ARG A 379 13.99 -6.28 -6.86
CA ARG A 379 13.08 -5.25 -7.40
C ARG A 379 13.61 -4.67 -8.71
N ASP A 380 14.87 -4.25 -8.74
CA ASP A 380 15.53 -3.76 -9.95
C ASP A 380 15.50 -4.82 -11.07
N LEU A 381 15.76 -6.09 -10.73
CA LEU A 381 15.71 -7.21 -11.68
C LEU A 381 14.31 -7.41 -12.26
N ALA A 382 13.27 -7.30 -11.44
CA ALA A 382 11.87 -7.41 -11.88
C ALA A 382 11.45 -6.22 -12.77
N SER A 383 11.83 -4.99 -12.42
CA SER A 383 11.60 -3.79 -13.25
C SER A 383 12.24 -3.87 -14.62
N TRP A 384 13.51 -4.30 -14.70
CA TRP A 384 14.18 -4.47 -15.99
C TRP A 384 13.63 -5.65 -16.80
N ARG A 385 13.12 -6.70 -16.15
CA ARG A 385 12.42 -7.81 -16.84
C ARG A 385 11.11 -7.35 -17.45
N PHE A 386 10.28 -6.64 -16.68
CA PHE A 386 8.99 -6.11 -17.14
C PHE A 386 9.17 -5.17 -18.35
N ARG A 387 10.10 -4.21 -18.26
CA ARG A 387 10.40 -3.30 -19.39
C ARG A 387 10.98 -4.02 -20.63
N MET A 388 11.60 -5.18 -20.45
CA MET A 388 12.09 -6.00 -21.55
C MET A 388 11.02 -6.87 -22.18
N SER A 389 9.98 -7.29 -21.43
CA SER A 389 8.80 -7.99 -21.98
C SER A 389 7.87 -7.03 -22.71
N GLU A 390 7.69 -5.80 -22.22
CA GLU A 390 6.89 -4.76 -22.90
C GLU A 390 7.64 -4.01 -24.02
N ARG A 391 8.84 -4.46 -24.41
CA ARG A 391 9.62 -3.78 -25.45
C ARG A 391 8.93 -3.90 -26.82
N GLY A 392 8.37 -2.78 -27.29
CA GLY A 392 7.64 -2.71 -28.56
C GLY A 392 6.13 -2.96 -28.39
N SER A 393 5.65 -3.21 -27.17
CA SER A 393 4.23 -3.14 -26.85
C SER A 393 3.71 -1.72 -27.11
N PRO A 394 2.45 -1.57 -27.56
CA PRO A 394 1.80 -0.27 -27.58
C PRO A 394 1.66 0.27 -26.15
N LEU A 395 2.03 1.53 -25.97
CA LEU A 395 1.82 2.25 -24.73
C LEU A 395 0.32 2.26 -24.38
N ARG A 396 -0.02 2.09 -23.09
CA ARG A 396 -1.39 2.37 -22.63
C ARG A 396 -1.65 3.86 -22.75
N TYR A 397 -2.91 4.24 -22.90
CA TYR A 397 -3.39 5.62 -23.10
C TYR A 397 -2.99 6.29 -24.43
N ALA A 398 -1.93 5.82 -25.12
CA ALA A 398 -1.61 6.25 -26.49
C ALA A 398 -2.71 5.90 -27.52
N LYS A 399 -3.66 5.00 -27.19
CA LYS A 399 -4.80 4.64 -28.06
C LYS A 399 -6.06 5.48 -27.83
N SER A 400 -6.20 6.18 -26.71
CA SER A 400 -7.38 7.01 -26.41
C SER A 400 -7.24 8.46 -26.91
N GLY A 401 -6.06 8.85 -27.42
CA GLY A 401 -5.76 10.24 -27.80
C GLY A 401 -5.52 11.16 -26.60
N GLU A 402 -5.57 10.62 -25.39
CA GLU A 402 -5.31 11.32 -24.14
C GLU A 402 -3.80 11.46 -23.94
N THR A 403 -3.30 12.70 -24.04
CA THR A 403 -1.93 13.01 -23.61
C THR A 403 -1.79 12.68 -22.13
N THR A 404 -0.81 11.85 -21.76
CA THR A 404 -0.58 11.48 -20.36
C THR A 404 -0.38 12.75 -19.50
N PRO A 405 -1.03 12.89 -18.32
CA PRO A 405 -0.89 14.08 -17.46
C PRO A 405 0.55 14.35 -17.01
N MET A 406 1.39 13.30 -17.06
CA MET A 406 2.81 13.32 -16.76
C MET A 406 3.66 14.03 -17.84
N GLY A 407 3.11 14.25 -19.04
CA GLY A 407 3.85 14.76 -20.19
C GLY A 407 4.84 13.74 -20.78
N HIS A 408 5.27 13.98 -22.02
CA HIS A 408 6.40 13.22 -22.58
C HIS A 408 7.69 13.64 -21.86
N VAL A 409 8.36 12.68 -21.22
CA VAL A 409 9.78 12.83 -20.86
C VAL A 409 10.58 12.69 -22.16
N PRO A 410 11.34 13.72 -22.58
CA PRO A 410 12.19 13.67 -23.79
C PRO A 410 13.46 12.81 -23.59
#